data_AF-A0A9X0I591-F1
#
_entry.id   AF-A0A9X0I591-F1
#
_cell.length_a   1.000
_cell.length_b   1.000
_cell.length_c   1.000
_cell.angle_alpha   90.00
_cell.angle_beta   90.00
_cell.angle_gamma   90.00
#
_symmetry.space_group_name_H-M   'P 1'
#
loop_
_entity.id
_entity.type
_entity.pdbx_description
1 polymer ?
#
loop_
_entity_poly.entity_id
_entity_poly.type
_entity_poly.pdbx_seq_one_letter_code
_entity_poly.pdbx_strand_id
1 'polypeptide(L)'
;MLHLDTIGRWVALATGRTLDQHAADPIPAAAHLPEAAATLRHLRTELLLAVDRLRTLLINEDDLTASASTVAGSVETVRELAREYRYARNWIDTLIGDEARAAYAQTHPGQTVRRRYVNPGDTVLVVLPHTDSCRRQNLAGHTTRIRVGTSDARLRPPGSVNPLRLSHADAGIYRDPTEDRLYVLQTGDETAGAGH
;
A
#
# COMPACT_ATOMS: atom_id res chain seq x y z
N MET A 1 -12.06 9.44 -12.43
CA MET A 1 -12.23 9.70 -10.97
C MET A 1 -10.92 10.15 -10.34
N LEU A 2 -10.55 11.43 -10.51
CA LEU A 2 -9.28 11.99 -10.02
C LEU A 2 -9.25 12.27 -8.50
N HIS A 3 -10.38 12.13 -7.78
CA HIS A 3 -10.48 12.45 -6.35
C HIS A 3 -10.06 11.32 -5.40
N LEU A 4 -9.91 10.08 -5.88
CA LEU A 4 -9.73 8.90 -5.01
C LEU A 4 -8.29 8.74 -4.50
N ASP A 5 -7.27 9.10 -5.29
CA ASP A 5 -5.87 8.95 -4.86
C ASP A 5 -5.24 10.26 -4.36
N THR A 6 -5.89 10.89 -3.40
CA THR A 6 -5.37 12.12 -2.77
C THR A 6 -4.03 11.86 -2.06
N ILE A 7 -3.84 10.67 -1.48
CA ILE A 7 -2.62 10.31 -0.75
C ILE A 7 -1.47 10.01 -1.74
N GLY A 8 -1.70 9.24 -2.80
CA GLY A 8 -0.66 9.02 -3.82
C GLY A 8 -0.25 10.31 -4.53
N ARG A 9 -1.20 11.22 -4.82
CA ARG A 9 -0.88 12.56 -5.32
C ARG A 9 -0.06 13.39 -4.36
N TRP A 10 -0.38 13.35 -3.06
CA TRP A 10 0.40 14.05 -2.05
C TRP A 10 1.85 13.53 -2.00
N VAL A 11 2.04 12.21 -1.98
CA VAL A 11 3.39 11.59 -2.04
C VAL A 11 4.11 11.99 -3.32
N ALA A 12 3.43 11.99 -4.47
CA ALA A 12 4.01 12.39 -5.75
C ALA A 12 4.41 13.88 -5.76
N LEU A 13 3.60 14.77 -5.19
CA LEU A 13 3.96 16.18 -5.05
C LEU A 13 5.15 16.38 -4.11
N ALA A 14 5.21 15.63 -3.02
CA ALA A 14 6.28 15.74 -2.03
C ALA A 14 7.62 15.15 -2.52
N THR A 15 7.59 14.13 -3.38
CA THR A 15 8.78 13.35 -3.76
C THR A 15 9.13 13.43 -5.24
N GLY A 16 8.26 13.99 -6.08
CA GLY A 16 8.37 13.97 -7.55
C GLY A 16 8.13 12.60 -8.19
N ARG A 17 7.70 11.59 -7.42
CA ARG A 17 7.63 10.17 -7.86
C ARG A 17 6.33 9.52 -7.39
N THR A 18 5.78 8.63 -8.21
CA THR A 18 4.56 7.89 -7.87
C THR A 18 4.82 6.80 -6.83
N LEU A 19 3.78 6.33 -6.14
CA LEU A 19 3.88 5.19 -5.22
C LEU A 19 4.42 3.93 -5.91
N ASP A 20 4.03 3.69 -7.16
CA ASP A 20 4.52 2.55 -7.95
C ASP A 20 6.02 2.66 -8.27
N GLN A 21 6.54 3.88 -8.45
CA GLN A 21 7.99 4.10 -8.62
C GLN A 21 8.77 3.88 -7.33
N HIS A 22 8.24 4.26 -6.17
CA HIS A 22 8.87 3.98 -4.87
C HIS A 22 8.82 2.49 -4.53
N ALA A 23 7.74 1.81 -4.89
CA ALA A 23 7.56 0.37 -4.66
C ALA A 23 8.64 -0.49 -5.33
N ALA A 24 9.17 -0.03 -6.47
CA ALA A 24 10.23 -0.71 -7.21
C ALA A 24 11.64 -0.37 -6.70
N ASP A 25 11.80 0.61 -5.81
CA ASP A 25 13.11 1.02 -5.32
C ASP A 25 13.67 0.01 -4.30
N PRO A 26 15.00 -0.21 -4.29
CA PRO A 26 15.64 -1.14 -3.37
C PRO A 26 15.78 -0.63 -1.93
N ILE A 27 15.15 0.51 -1.62
CA ILE A 27 15.25 1.22 -0.34
C ILE A 27 14.04 0.86 0.55
N PRO A 28 14.20 0.50 1.83
CA PRO A 28 13.07 0.13 2.70
C PRO A 28 12.05 1.25 2.80
N ALA A 29 12.53 2.46 3.04
CA ALA A 29 11.66 3.61 3.21
C ALA A 29 10.78 3.83 1.97
N ALA A 30 11.32 3.59 0.77
CA ALA A 30 10.56 3.61 -0.48
C ALA A 30 9.58 2.43 -0.57
N ALA A 31 10.03 1.21 -0.29
CA ALA A 31 9.24 -0.02 -0.37
C ALA A 31 8.04 -0.03 0.60
N HIS A 32 8.11 0.69 1.72
CA HIS A 32 7.03 0.82 2.70
C HIS A 32 6.00 1.91 2.35
N LEU A 33 6.31 2.85 1.46
CA LEU A 33 5.38 3.95 1.11
C LEU A 33 4.02 3.47 0.56
N PRO A 34 3.94 2.46 -0.34
CA PRO A 34 2.66 1.98 -0.85
C PRO A 34 1.73 1.43 0.24
N GLU A 35 2.29 0.65 1.16
CA GLU A 35 1.56 0.07 2.29
C GLU A 35 1.14 1.16 3.28
N ALA A 36 2.06 2.06 3.66
CA ALA A 36 1.75 3.18 4.53
C ALA A 36 0.64 4.07 3.95
N ALA A 37 0.69 4.34 2.63
CA ALA A 37 -0.36 5.07 1.93
C ALA A 37 -1.71 4.31 1.92
N ALA A 38 -1.70 2.99 1.79
CA ALA A 38 -2.91 2.18 1.89
C ALA A 38 -3.52 2.23 3.30
N THR A 39 -2.70 2.11 4.34
CA THR A 39 -3.12 2.24 5.75
C THR A 39 -3.71 3.62 6.02
N LEU A 40 -3.06 4.69 5.57
CA LEU A 40 -3.60 6.05 5.75
C LEU A 40 -4.93 6.24 4.99
N ARG A 41 -5.06 5.69 3.78
CA ARG A 41 -6.33 5.70 3.03
C ARG A 41 -7.43 4.99 3.82
N HIS A 42 -7.16 3.80 4.33
CA HIS A 42 -8.12 3.02 5.11
C HIS A 42 -8.57 3.78 6.37
N LEU A 43 -7.64 4.29 7.17
CA LEU A 43 -7.94 5.06 8.38
C LEU A 43 -8.72 6.34 8.09
N ARG A 44 -8.42 7.02 6.97
CA ARG A 44 -9.20 8.18 6.53
C ARG A 44 -10.66 7.79 6.25
N THR A 45 -10.88 6.69 5.55
CA THR A 45 -12.23 6.19 5.23
C THR A 45 -12.99 5.82 6.50
N GLU A 46 -12.39 5.04 7.39
CA GLU A 46 -13.02 4.65 8.66
C GLU A 46 -13.36 5.87 9.53
N LEU A 47 -12.46 6.85 9.62
CA LEU A 47 -12.70 8.07 10.36
C LEU A 47 -13.88 8.87 9.77
N LEU A 48 -13.94 9.02 8.45
CA LEU A 48 -15.05 9.71 7.78
C LEU A 48 -16.38 8.98 7.99
N LEU A 49 -16.38 7.65 7.91
CA LEU A 49 -17.57 6.83 8.18
C LEU A 49 -18.02 6.94 9.63
N ALA A 50 -17.09 6.93 10.59
CA ALA A 50 -17.42 7.08 12.01
C ALA A 50 -18.02 8.46 12.32
N VAL A 51 -17.46 9.52 11.74
CA VAL A 51 -18.01 10.88 11.87
C VAL A 51 -19.39 10.99 11.24
N ASP A 52 -19.61 10.40 10.06
CA ASP A 52 -20.92 10.42 9.39
C ASP A 52 -21.98 9.63 10.17
N ARG A 53 -21.61 8.50 10.78
CA ARG A 53 -22.48 7.76 11.71
C ARG A 53 -22.86 8.59 12.92
N LEU A 54 -21.89 9.25 13.58
CA LEU A 54 -22.17 10.15 14.69
C LEU A 54 -23.10 11.30 14.28
N ARG A 55 -22.83 11.92 13.13
CA ARG A 55 -23.68 12.97 12.57
C ARG A 55 -25.12 12.46 12.35
N THR A 56 -25.28 11.27 11.80
CA THR A 56 -26.60 10.67 11.55
C THR A 56 -27.36 10.43 12.85
N LEU A 57 -26.68 9.90 13.89
CA LEU A 57 -27.27 9.71 15.22
C LEU A 57 -27.79 11.02 15.82
N LEU A 58 -27.02 12.10 15.70
CA LEU A 58 -27.37 13.42 16.23
C LEU A 58 -28.48 14.13 15.44
N ILE A 59 -28.59 13.88 14.13
CA ILE A 59 -29.62 14.50 13.28
C ILE A 59 -30.98 13.84 13.46
N ASN A 60 -31.00 12.52 13.64
CA ASN A 60 -32.25 11.76 13.72
C ASN A 60 -32.92 11.80 15.09
N GLU A 61 -32.39 12.58 16.05
CA GLU A 61 -32.84 12.60 17.45
C GLU A 61 -32.78 11.21 18.13
N ASP A 62 -32.07 10.25 17.51
CA ASP A 62 -31.83 8.93 18.08
C ASP A 62 -31.06 9.05 19.40
N ASP A 63 -30.28 10.11 19.60
CA ASP A 63 -29.60 10.41 20.86
C ASP A 63 -30.53 10.86 22.00
N LEU A 64 -31.72 11.39 21.69
CA LEU A 64 -32.74 11.75 22.69
C LEU A 64 -33.46 10.51 23.23
N THR A 65 -33.46 9.41 22.46
CA THR A 65 -34.13 8.15 22.82
C THR A 65 -33.14 7.03 23.19
N ALA A 66 -31.92 7.07 22.66
CA ALA A 66 -30.84 6.16 22.97
C ALA A 66 -30.09 6.59 24.25
N SER A 67 -29.34 5.65 24.82
CA SER A 67 -28.53 5.93 26.01
C SER A 67 -27.38 6.90 25.70
N ALA A 68 -27.07 7.80 26.65
CA ALA A 68 -25.90 8.68 26.56
C ALA A 68 -24.58 7.94 26.31
N SER A 69 -24.49 6.65 26.71
CA SER A 69 -23.34 5.79 26.43
C SER A 69 -23.13 5.50 24.93
N THR A 70 -24.18 5.52 24.11
CA THR A 70 -24.09 5.26 22.66
C THR A 70 -23.40 6.40 21.93
N VAL A 71 -23.75 7.65 22.28
CA VAL A 71 -23.09 8.84 21.75
C VAL A 71 -21.64 8.92 22.25
N ALA A 72 -21.41 8.69 23.55
CA ALA A 72 -20.07 8.69 24.13
C ALA A 72 -19.14 7.64 23.47
N GLY A 73 -19.64 6.42 23.22
CA GLY A 73 -18.87 5.38 22.52
C GLY A 73 -18.53 5.74 21.08
N SER A 74 -19.44 6.42 20.37
CA SER A 74 -19.19 6.90 19.00
C SER A 74 -18.11 7.99 18.98
N VAL A 75 -18.14 8.92 19.94
CA VAL A 75 -17.11 9.96 20.09
C VAL A 75 -15.74 9.35 20.40
N GLU A 76 -15.68 8.34 21.28
CA GLU A 76 -14.42 7.67 21.60
C GLU A 76 -13.85 6.91 20.38
N THR A 77 -14.72 6.26 19.60
CA THR A 77 -14.32 5.61 18.34
C THR A 77 -13.70 6.63 17.36
N VAL A 78 -14.33 7.79 17.18
CA VAL A 78 -13.78 8.87 16.34
C VAL A 78 -12.43 9.36 16.88
N ARG A 79 -12.29 9.49 18.19
CA ARG A 79 -11.04 9.92 18.83
C ARG A 79 -9.89 8.96 18.57
N GLU A 80 -10.12 7.65 18.72
CA GLU A 80 -9.08 6.65 18.48
C GLU A 80 -8.69 6.59 17.00
N LEU A 81 -9.68 6.58 16.09
CA LEU A 81 -9.41 6.64 14.65
C LEU A 81 -8.63 7.90 14.24
N ALA A 82 -8.94 9.05 14.85
CA ALA A 82 -8.20 10.29 14.59
C ALA A 82 -6.75 10.21 15.08
N ARG A 83 -6.50 9.53 16.21
CA ARG A 83 -5.18 9.27 16.74
C ARG A 83 -4.38 8.35 15.82
N GLU A 84 -4.97 7.23 15.40
CA GLU A 84 -4.35 6.28 14.46
C GLU A 84 -4.06 6.94 13.11
N TYR A 85 -5.01 7.69 12.56
CA TYR A 85 -4.84 8.46 11.33
C TYR A 85 -3.64 9.42 11.41
N ARG A 86 -3.51 10.14 12.54
CA ARG A 86 -2.37 11.04 12.76
C ARG A 86 -1.05 10.26 12.82
N TYR A 87 -1.01 9.11 13.49
CA TYR A 87 0.20 8.29 13.53
C TYR A 87 0.59 7.78 12.13
N ALA A 88 -0.39 7.28 11.36
CA ALA A 88 -0.15 6.82 10.00
C ALA A 88 0.35 7.96 9.09
N ARG A 89 -0.17 9.18 9.27
CA ARG A 89 0.31 10.36 8.54
C ARG A 89 1.76 10.68 8.89
N ASN A 90 2.07 10.78 10.18
CA ASN A 90 3.44 11.05 10.65
C ASN A 90 4.43 9.97 10.19
N TRP A 91 3.96 8.72 10.07
CA TRP A 91 4.76 7.65 9.52
C TRP A 91 5.10 7.87 8.05
N ILE A 92 4.13 8.25 7.21
CA ILE A 92 4.43 8.60 5.81
C ILE A 92 5.36 9.81 5.73
N ASP A 93 5.16 10.84 6.56
CA ASP A 93 6.05 12.00 6.61
C ASP A 93 7.50 11.57 6.92
N THR A 94 7.67 10.60 7.83
CA THR A 94 8.99 10.01 8.16
C THR A 94 9.61 9.30 6.95
N LEU A 95 8.82 8.49 6.24
CA LEU A 95 9.29 7.78 5.04
C LEU A 95 9.63 8.73 3.88
N ILE A 96 8.85 9.82 3.71
CA ILE A 96 9.14 10.89 2.75
C ILE A 96 10.42 11.61 3.16
N GLY A 97 10.63 11.88 4.44
CA GLY A 97 11.82 12.56 4.97
C GLY A 97 13.09 11.71 4.99
N ASP A 98 13.01 10.40 4.70
CA ASP A 98 14.15 9.49 4.77
C ASP A 98 15.29 9.89 3.81
N GLU A 99 16.48 10.08 4.37
CA GLU A 99 17.67 10.56 3.64
C GLU A 99 18.18 9.52 2.64
N ALA A 100 18.15 8.23 2.97
CA ALA A 100 18.63 7.17 2.08
C ALA A 100 17.74 7.05 0.84
N ARG A 101 16.42 7.17 1.01
CA ARG A 101 15.46 7.27 -0.09
C ARG A 101 15.73 8.51 -0.94
N ALA A 102 15.93 9.66 -0.32
CA ALA A 102 16.19 10.91 -1.04
C ALA A 102 17.49 10.84 -1.87
N ALA A 103 18.58 10.36 -1.28
CA ALA A 103 19.87 10.18 -1.95
C ALA A 103 19.80 9.17 -3.11
N TYR A 104 19.07 8.06 -2.91
CA TYR A 104 18.84 7.07 -3.97
C TYR A 104 18.06 7.70 -5.14
N ALA A 105 16.99 8.43 -4.84
CA ALA A 105 16.15 9.05 -5.86
C ALA A 105 16.88 10.12 -6.71
N GLN A 106 17.89 10.80 -6.14
CA GLN A 106 18.72 11.77 -6.87
C GLN A 106 19.61 11.11 -7.93
N THR A 107 20.07 9.89 -7.67
CA THR A 107 21.01 9.17 -8.56
C THR A 107 20.31 8.17 -9.47
N HIS A 108 19.08 7.78 -9.14
CA HIS A 108 18.26 6.83 -9.88
C HIS A 108 16.92 7.48 -10.25
N PRO A 109 16.86 8.26 -11.35
CA PRO A 109 15.60 8.82 -11.81
C PRO A 109 14.57 7.69 -11.99
N GLY A 110 13.37 7.89 -11.45
CA GLY A 110 12.37 6.83 -11.36
C GLY A 110 12.04 6.27 -12.74
N GLN A 111 12.26 4.97 -12.94
CA GLN A 111 11.88 4.31 -14.19
C GLN A 111 10.37 4.33 -14.36
N THR A 112 9.91 4.28 -15.61
CA THR A 112 8.48 4.13 -15.88
C THR A 112 8.06 2.74 -15.48
N VAL A 113 7.10 2.63 -14.57
CA VAL A 113 6.57 1.35 -14.09
C VAL A 113 5.13 1.20 -14.59
N ARG A 114 4.76 0.00 -15.02
CA ARG A 114 3.41 -0.34 -15.47
C ARG A 114 2.77 -1.35 -14.53
N ARG A 115 1.47 -1.18 -14.26
CA ARG A 115 0.67 -2.15 -13.51
C ARG A 115 0.23 -3.26 -14.46
N ARG A 116 0.56 -4.51 -14.12
CA ARG A 116 -0.03 -5.70 -14.74
C ARG A 116 -0.98 -6.34 -13.75
N TYR A 117 -2.28 -6.28 -14.05
CA TYR A 117 -3.30 -6.92 -13.21
C TYR A 117 -3.18 -8.44 -13.24
N VAL A 118 -3.44 -9.06 -12.09
CA VAL A 118 -3.30 -10.50 -11.83
C VAL A 118 -4.50 -10.99 -11.03
N ASN A 119 -4.84 -12.27 -11.17
CA ASN A 119 -5.94 -12.89 -10.44
C ASN A 119 -5.41 -13.92 -9.44
N PRO A 120 -6.15 -14.21 -8.35
CA PRO A 120 -5.88 -15.37 -7.52
C PRO A 120 -5.84 -16.65 -8.37
N GLY A 121 -4.80 -17.46 -8.19
CA GLY A 121 -4.51 -18.65 -8.97
C GLY A 121 -3.35 -18.47 -9.95
N ASP A 122 -3.08 -17.25 -10.40
CA ASP A 122 -2.02 -16.94 -11.36
C ASP A 122 -0.63 -17.22 -10.77
N THR A 123 0.33 -17.55 -11.63
CA THR A 123 1.76 -17.60 -11.27
C THR A 123 2.51 -16.53 -12.05
N VAL A 124 3.14 -15.61 -11.33
CA VAL A 124 3.77 -14.42 -11.89
C VAL A 124 5.22 -14.29 -11.45
N LEU A 125 6.05 -13.74 -12.34
CA LEU A 125 7.43 -13.37 -12.03
C LEU A 125 7.41 -11.99 -11.38
N VAL A 126 8.02 -11.88 -10.20
CA VAL A 126 8.13 -10.64 -9.44
C VAL A 126 9.53 -10.46 -8.91
N VAL A 127 9.93 -9.21 -8.71
CA VAL A 127 11.10 -8.84 -7.89
C VAL A 127 10.58 -8.61 -6.48
N LEU A 128 11.10 -9.36 -5.51
CA LEU A 128 10.64 -9.25 -4.13
C LEU A 128 11.05 -7.87 -3.55
N PRO A 129 10.09 -7.13 -2.96
CA PRO A 129 10.34 -5.79 -2.46
C PRO A 129 11.30 -5.81 -1.28
N HIS A 130 11.87 -4.64 -0.98
CA HIS A 130 12.84 -4.48 0.09
C HIS A 130 12.19 -4.24 1.47
N THR A 131 11.02 -4.83 1.72
CA THR A 131 10.37 -4.78 3.03
C THR A 131 11.21 -5.49 4.09
N ASP A 132 11.00 -5.14 5.36
CA ASP A 132 11.66 -5.79 6.49
C ASP A 132 11.44 -7.31 6.54
N SER A 133 10.27 -7.78 6.11
CA SER A 133 9.93 -9.22 6.04
C SER A 133 10.83 -9.94 5.04
N CYS A 134 10.96 -9.38 3.82
CA CYS A 134 11.80 -9.94 2.77
C CYS A 134 13.28 -9.86 3.13
N ARG A 135 13.74 -8.78 3.75
CA ARG A 135 15.14 -8.62 4.17
C ARG A 135 15.56 -9.61 5.24
N ARG A 136 14.73 -9.80 6.28
CA ARG A 136 15.00 -10.77 7.35
C ARG A 136 15.12 -12.20 6.83
N GLN A 137 14.48 -12.50 5.70
CA GLN A 137 14.51 -13.81 5.06
C GLN A 137 15.53 -13.92 3.93
N ASN A 138 16.36 -12.88 3.69
CA ASN A 138 17.30 -12.79 2.57
C ASN A 138 16.63 -12.99 1.20
N LEU A 139 15.40 -12.49 1.07
CA LEU A 139 14.58 -12.59 -0.13
C LEU A 139 14.48 -11.27 -0.91
N ALA A 140 14.76 -10.14 -0.25
CA ALA A 140 14.66 -8.81 -0.87
C ALA A 140 15.51 -8.70 -2.15
N GLY A 141 14.91 -8.17 -3.21
CA GLY A 141 15.55 -8.01 -4.52
C GLY A 141 15.62 -9.26 -5.39
N HIS A 142 15.27 -10.44 -4.85
CA HIS A 142 15.30 -11.66 -5.66
C HIS A 142 14.14 -11.72 -6.65
N THR A 143 14.46 -12.05 -7.89
CA THR A 143 13.46 -12.33 -8.94
C THR A 143 12.98 -13.77 -8.82
N THR A 144 11.67 -13.97 -8.64
CA THR A 144 11.12 -15.32 -8.43
C THR A 144 9.67 -15.44 -8.89
N ARG A 145 9.21 -16.67 -9.09
CA ARG A 145 7.83 -16.98 -9.44
C ARG A 145 7.00 -17.17 -8.17
N ILE A 146 5.93 -16.40 -8.06
CA ILE A 146 4.99 -16.47 -6.94
C ILE A 146 3.62 -16.84 -7.47
N ARG A 147 2.94 -17.74 -6.76
CA ARG A 147 1.54 -18.04 -7.00
C ARG A 147 0.66 -17.11 -6.19
N VAL A 148 -0.19 -16.35 -6.85
CA VAL A 148 -1.13 -15.42 -6.23
C VAL A 148 -2.24 -16.21 -5.55
N GLY A 149 -2.40 -16.05 -4.24
CA GLY A 149 -3.54 -16.55 -3.48
C GLY A 149 -4.60 -15.47 -3.28
N THR A 150 -5.71 -15.83 -2.66
CA THR A 150 -6.81 -14.92 -2.35
C THR A 150 -6.43 -13.90 -1.27
N SER A 151 -5.68 -14.34 -0.25
CA SER A 151 -5.24 -13.51 0.88
C SER A 151 -3.72 -13.49 1.08
N ASP A 152 -3.01 -14.41 0.42
CA ASP A 152 -1.56 -14.57 0.53
C ASP A 152 -0.93 -14.78 -0.85
N ALA A 153 0.39 -14.80 -0.89
CA ALA A 153 1.15 -15.21 -2.05
C ALA A 153 2.07 -16.36 -1.65
N ARG A 154 2.19 -17.36 -2.52
CA ARG A 154 2.97 -18.56 -2.25
C ARG A 154 4.24 -18.54 -3.09
N LEU A 155 5.36 -18.43 -2.41
CA LEU A 155 6.69 -18.58 -2.97
C LEU A 155 7.15 -20.03 -2.76
N ARG A 156 7.72 -20.65 -3.80
CA ARG A 156 8.48 -21.88 -3.66
C ARG A 156 9.96 -21.59 -3.89
N PRO A 157 10.76 -21.40 -2.82
CA PRO A 157 12.20 -21.25 -2.96
C PRO A 157 12.82 -22.47 -3.67
N PRO A 158 13.87 -22.29 -4.48
CA PRO A 158 14.60 -23.40 -5.07
C PRO A 158 15.06 -24.39 -3.98
N GLY A 159 14.74 -25.67 -4.14
CA GLY A 159 15.13 -26.72 -3.19
C GLY A 159 14.24 -26.85 -1.94
N SER A 160 13.22 -26.00 -1.76
CA SER A 160 12.25 -26.17 -0.66
C SER A 160 11.02 -26.97 -1.12
N VAL A 161 10.65 -27.97 -0.33
CA VAL A 161 9.39 -28.73 -0.51
C VAL A 161 8.19 -27.93 0.01
N ASN A 162 8.42 -27.07 1.02
CA ASN A 162 7.38 -26.29 1.66
C ASN A 162 7.26 -24.89 1.03
N PRO A 163 6.06 -24.50 0.54
CA PRO A 163 5.86 -23.14 0.05
C PRO A 163 5.88 -22.14 1.21
N LEU A 164 6.69 -21.10 1.05
CA LEU A 164 6.66 -19.93 1.93
C LEU A 164 5.44 -19.09 1.59
N ARG A 165 4.70 -18.67 2.62
CA ARG A 165 3.56 -17.76 2.47
C ARG A 165 4.01 -16.35 2.82
N LEU A 166 3.78 -15.44 1.90
CA LEU A 166 4.04 -14.02 2.04
C LEU A 166 2.71 -13.27 1.99
N SER A 167 2.64 -12.12 2.66
CA SER A 167 1.57 -11.16 2.38
C SER A 167 1.66 -10.71 0.92
N HIS A 168 0.57 -10.17 0.35
CA HIS A 168 0.65 -9.62 -1.01
C HIS A 168 1.70 -8.50 -1.09
N ALA A 169 1.76 -7.61 -0.10
CA ALA A 169 2.75 -6.55 -0.02
C ALA A 169 4.19 -7.09 -0.02
N ASP A 170 4.50 -8.09 0.80
CA ASP A 170 5.82 -8.73 0.83
C ASP A 170 6.13 -9.54 -0.43
N ALA A 171 5.11 -9.93 -1.20
CA ALA A 171 5.27 -10.62 -2.46
C ALA A 171 5.42 -9.67 -3.66
N GLY A 172 5.40 -8.35 -3.45
CA GLY A 172 5.40 -7.36 -4.55
C GLY A 172 4.09 -7.37 -5.36
N ILE A 173 2.99 -7.80 -4.72
CA ILE A 173 1.64 -7.80 -5.26
C ILE A 173 0.87 -6.69 -4.54
N TYR A 174 0.36 -5.74 -5.32
CA TYR A 174 -0.33 -4.57 -4.81
C TYR A 174 -1.82 -4.65 -5.16
N ARG A 175 -2.65 -3.92 -4.42
CA ARG A 175 -4.09 -3.85 -4.66
C ARG A 175 -4.45 -2.46 -5.17
N ASP A 176 -5.12 -2.40 -6.32
CA ASP A 176 -5.59 -1.14 -6.87
C ASP A 176 -6.81 -0.68 -6.06
N PRO A 177 -6.77 0.51 -5.42
CA PRO A 177 -7.89 0.99 -4.61
C PRO A 177 -9.12 1.40 -5.44
N THR A 178 -8.99 1.56 -6.76
CA THR A 178 -10.07 1.98 -7.66
C THR A 178 -10.78 0.78 -8.28
N GLU A 179 -10.01 -0.19 -8.77
CA GLU A 179 -10.56 -1.37 -9.44
C GLU A 179 -10.76 -2.56 -8.48
N ASP A 180 -10.24 -2.49 -7.26
CA ASP A 180 -10.20 -3.58 -6.29
C ASP A 180 -9.50 -4.85 -6.81
N ARG A 181 -8.53 -4.67 -7.71
CA ARG A 181 -7.80 -5.76 -8.39
C ARG A 181 -6.36 -5.84 -7.91
N LEU A 182 -5.84 -7.07 -7.89
CA LEU A 182 -4.42 -7.29 -7.62
C LEU A 182 -3.60 -6.95 -8.87
N TYR A 183 -2.43 -6.37 -8.67
CA TYR A 183 -1.48 -6.09 -9.74
C TYR A 183 -0.04 -6.30 -9.28
N VAL A 184 0.84 -6.54 -10.24
CA VAL A 184 2.29 -6.51 -10.06
C VAL A 184 2.88 -5.38 -10.88
N LEU A 185 4.04 -4.90 -10.45
CA LEU A 185 4.78 -3.86 -11.13
C LEU A 185 5.73 -4.47 -12.17
N GLN A 186 5.67 -3.94 -13.38
CA GLN A 186 6.61 -4.26 -14.45
C GLN A 186 7.39 -3.01 -14.82
N THR A 187 8.71 -3.09 -14.82
CA THR A 187 9.55 -2.04 -15.41
C THR A 187 9.20 -1.94 -16.90
N GLY A 188 8.97 -0.72 -17.37
CA GLY A 188 8.70 -0.48 -18.78
C GLY A 188 9.98 -0.66 -19.59
N ASP A 189 10.22 -1.85 -20.11
CA ASP A 189 11.20 -2.01 -21.18
C ASP A 189 10.64 -1.37 -22.46
N GLU A 190 11.35 -0.34 -22.95
CA GLU A 190 11.32 0.07 -24.35
C GLU A 190 11.97 -1.02 -25.22
N THR A 191 11.34 -2.19 -25.36
CA THR A 191 11.63 -3.15 -26.45
C THR A 191 10.37 -3.89 -26.89
N ALA A 192 9.34 -3.13 -27.26
CA ALA A 192 8.36 -3.56 -28.25
C ALA A 192 8.49 -2.62 -29.45
N GLY A 193 9.59 -2.76 -30.20
CA GLY A 193 9.96 -1.81 -31.25
C GLY A 193 11.21 -2.15 -32.04
N ALA A 194 11.36 -3.40 -32.49
CA ALA A 194 12.17 -3.72 -33.67
C ALA A 194 11.56 -4.96 -34.33
N GLY A 195 10.47 -4.75 -35.06
CA GLY A 195 10.05 -5.67 -36.10
C GLY A 195 10.81 -5.30 -37.37
N HIS A 196 11.55 -6.26 -37.93
CA HIS A 196 11.55 -6.69 -39.34
C HIS A 196 12.52 -7.86 -39.48
#